data_AF-A0A0C3L0L5-F1
#
_entry.id   AF-A0A0C3L0L5-F1
#
_cell.length_a   1.000
_cell.length_b   1.000
_cell.length_c   1.000
_cell.angle_alpha   90.00
_cell.angle_beta   90.00
_cell.angle_gamma   90.00
#
_symmetry.space_group_name_H-M   'P 1'
#
loop_
_entity.id
_entity.type
_entity.pdbx_description
1 polymer ?
#
loop_
_entity_poly.entity_id
_entity_poly.type
_entity_poly.pdbx_seq_one_letter_code
_entity_poly.pdbx_strand_id
1 'polypeptide(L)' 'MTAASFADADIQEVIDKLTTEETISLISGVGLWSTAAVPRLGIPSIKVTDGTESSPSSSIPTL' A
#
# COMPACT_ATOMS: atom_id res chain seq x y z
N MET A 1 11.60 3.47 8.37
CA MET A 1 11.49 2.62 7.16
C MET A 1 10.79 3.41 6.08
N THR A 2 11.36 3.46 4.88
CA THR A 2 10.67 3.99 3.69
C THR A 2 9.76 2.91 3.12
N ALA A 3 8.72 3.27 2.36
CA ALA A 3 7.79 2.29 1.76
C ALA A 3 8.53 1.22 0.93
N ALA A 4 9.64 1.58 0.29
CA ALA A 4 10.51 0.64 -0.44
C ALA A 4 11.15 -0.43 0.45
N SER A 5 11.50 -0.11 1.70
CA SER A 5 12.07 -1.08 2.65
C SER A 5 11.04 -2.01 3.30
N PHE A 6 9.75 -1.70 3.18
CA PHE A 6 8.67 -2.57 3.68
C PHE A 6 8.39 -3.74 2.73
N ALA A 7 8.84 -3.66 1.47
CA ALA A 7 8.67 -4.74 0.50
C ALA A 7 9.38 -6.05 0.90
N ASP A 8 10.46 -5.94 1.68
CA ASP A 8 11.25 -7.08 2.18
C ASP A 8 10.87 -7.49 3.62
N ALA A 9 9.80 -6.90 4.19
CA ALA A 9 9.40 -7.18 5.56
C ALA A 9 8.83 -8.61 5.72
N ASP A 10 9.16 -9.27 6.83
CA ASP A 10 8.52 -10.54 7.20
C ASP A 10 7.07 -10.29 7.62
N ILE A 11 6.16 -10.76 6.78
CA ILE A 11 4.72 -10.56 6.97
C ILE A 11 4.22 -11.22 8.26
N GLN A 12 4.77 -12.37 8.68
CA GLN A 12 4.35 -13.04 9.91
C GLN A 12 4.71 -12.19 11.14
N GLU A 13 5.93 -11.67 11.18
CA GLU A 13 6.39 -10.80 12.26
C GLU A 13 5.59 -9.48 12.32
N VAL A 14 5.19 -8.94 11.16
CA VAL A 14 4.33 -7.75 11.11
C VAL A 14 2.94 -8.04 11.67
N ILE A 15 2.34 -9.17 11.30
CA ILE A 15 1.00 -9.58 11.76
C ILE A 15 0.99 -9.78 13.29
N ASP A 16 2.01 -10.43 13.85
CA ASP A 16 2.12 -10.65 15.30
C ASP A 16 2.25 -9.36 16.10
N LYS A 17 2.75 -8.28 15.47
CA LYS A 17 2.91 -6.96 16.10
C LYS A 17 1.73 -6.02 15.85
N LEU A 18 0.74 -6.40 15.04
CA LEU A 18 -0.45 -5.61 14.78
C LEU A 18 -1.42 -5.68 15.96
N THR A 19 -2.01 -4.55 16.29
CA THR A 19 -3.17 -4.51 17.18
C THR A 19 -4.46 -4.82 16.41
N THR A 20 -5.50 -5.22 17.12
CA THR A 20 -6.83 -5.45 16.52
C THR A 20 -7.35 -4.21 15.81
N GLU A 21 -7.18 -3.02 16.39
CA GLU A 21 -7.60 -1.74 15.80
C GLU A 21 -6.83 -1.39 14.52
N GLU A 22 -5.50 -1.61 14.51
CA GLU A 22 -4.67 -1.43 13.31
C GLU A 22 -5.10 -2.42 12.20
N THR A 23 -5.42 -3.67 12.57
CA THR A 23 -5.91 -4.68 11.63
C THR A 23 -7.26 -4.30 11.03
N ILE A 24 -8.20 -3.83 11.85
CA ILE A 24 -9.52 -3.36 11.39
C ILE A 24 -9.34 -2.18 10.43
N SER A 25 -8.48 -1.22 10.76
CA SER A 25 -8.22 -0.04 9.94
C SER A 25 -7.60 -0.36 8.58
N LEU A 26 -6.75 -1.39 8.52
CA LEU A 26 -6.13 -1.85 7.27
C LEU A 26 -7.15 -2.48 6.32
N ILE A 27 -8.14 -3.20 6.85
CA ILE A 27 -9.15 -3.93 6.05
C ILE A 27 -10.34 -3.03 5.70
N SER A 28 -10.74 -2.12 6.60
CA SER A 28 -11.83 -1.18 6.31
C SER A 28 -11.44 -0.12 5.28
N GLY A 29 -10.13 0.13 5.14
CA GLY A 29 -9.61 1.28 4.41
C GLY A 29 -9.92 2.61 5.10
N VAL A 30 -9.27 3.67 4.63
CA VAL A 30 -9.57 5.06 5.01
C VAL A 30 -9.84 5.86 3.75
N GLY A 31 -11.08 6.35 3.63
CA GLY A 31 -11.54 7.12 2.47
C GLY A 31 -11.92 6.25 1.27
N LEU A 32 -12.29 6.91 0.16
CA LEU A 32 -12.83 6.22 -1.01
C LEU A 32 -11.82 5.29 -1.71
N TRP A 33 -10.50 5.54 -1.59
CA TRP A 33 -9.46 4.95 -2.44
C TRP A 33 -8.12 4.71 -1.74
N SER A 34 -8.08 4.61 -0.42
CA SER A 34 -6.81 4.45 0.33
C SER A 34 -6.92 3.53 1.54
N THR A 35 -5.85 2.80 1.85
CA THR A 35 -5.74 2.01 3.08
C THR A 35 -5.10 2.82 4.22
N ALA A 36 -5.30 2.38 5.46
CA ALA A 36 -4.72 3.05 6.62
C ALA A 36 -3.20 2.82 6.67
N ALA A 37 -2.43 3.86 6.94
CA ALA A 37 -1.01 3.72 7.24
C ALA A 37 -0.83 3.26 8.70
N VAL A 38 0.18 2.43 8.96
CA VAL A 38 0.63 2.09 10.31
C VAL A 38 2.12 2.47 10.44
N PRO A 39 2.43 3.76 10.71
CA PRO A 39 3.81 4.27 10.68
C PRO A 39 4.75 3.57 11.67
N ARG A 40 4.22 3.08 12.80
CA ARG A 40 4.97 2.36 13.83
C ARG A 40 5.61 1.07 13.31
N LEU A 41 4.89 0.36 12.44
CA LEU A 41 5.34 -0.89 11.80
C LEU A 41 5.93 -0.65 10.40
N GLY A 42 5.99 0.61 9.96
CA GLY A 42 6.47 0.96 8.63
C GLY A 42 5.49 0.65 7.49
N ILE A 43 4.23 0.33 7.79
CA ILE A 43 3.21 0.03 6.78
C ILE A 43 2.75 1.35 6.13
N PRO A 44 2.97 1.53 4.82
CA PRO A 44 2.52 2.73 4.11
C PRO A 44 1.01 2.69 3.83
N SER A 45 0.41 3.85 3.59
CA SER A 45 -0.94 3.92 3.01
C SER A 45 -0.87 3.51 1.54
N ILE A 46 -1.75 2.60 1.14
CA ILE A 46 -1.85 2.11 -0.24
C ILE A 46 -3.03 2.83 -0.89
N LYS A 47 -2.76 3.58 -1.96
CA LYS A 47 -3.80 4.15 -2.80
C LYS A 47 -4.22 3.13 -3.85
N VAL A 48 -5.51 2.85 -3.93
CA VAL A 48 -6.12 1.94 -4.91
C VAL A 48 -6.84 2.75 -5.99
N THR A 49 -6.90 2.24 -7.22
CA THR A 49 -7.60 2.88 -8.34
C THR A 49 -8.35 1.81 -9.13
N ASP A 50 -9.56 2.12 -9.60
CA ASP A 50 -10.56 1.18 -10.17
C ASP A 50 -10.26 0.72 -11.61
N GLY A 51 -9.05 0.93 -12.13
CA GLY A 51 -8.75 0.52 -13.51
C GLY A 51 -7.36 0.92 -13.99
N THR A 52 -7.05 0.53 -15.22
CA THR A 52 -5.79 0.84 -15.90
C THR A 52 -5.58 2.36 -15.95
N GLU A 53 -4.84 2.91 -14.99
CA GLU A 53 -3.93 3.98 -15.34
C GLU A 53 -2.96 3.33 -16.33
N SER A 54 -3.21 3.59 -17.61
CA SER A 54 -2.37 3.19 -18.70
C SER A 54 -0.93 3.45 -18.30
N SER A 55 -0.16 2.39 -18.08
CA SER A 55 1.27 2.46 -18.32
C SER A 55 1.46 3.24 -19.62
N PRO A 56 2.44 4.13 -19.76
CA PRO A 56 2.85 4.66 -21.05
C PRO A 56 3.47 3.51 -21.89
N SER A 57 2.66 2.49 -22.22
CA SER A 57 2.89 1.56 -23.29
C SER A 57 2.41 2.26 -24.55
N SER A 58 3.27 3.08 -25.11
CA SER A 58 3.80 2.82 -26.44
C SER A 58 4.50 4.08 -26.88
N SER A 59 5.81 3.99 -26.96
CA SER A 59 6.57 4.77 -27.92
C SER A 59 5.81 4.76 -29.26
N ILE A 60 5.22 5.88 -29.63
CA ILE A 60 5.05 6.22 -31.04
C ILE A 60 6.04 7.35 -31.26
N PRO A 61 7.19 7.10 -31.91
CA PRO A 61 7.97 8.21 -32.42
C PRO A 61 7.14 8.81 -33.55
N THR A 62 6.58 9.98 -33.31
CA THR A 62 6.09 10.84 -34.38
C THR A 62 7.30 11.16 -35.26
N LEU A 63 7.18 10.83 -36.56
CA LEU A 63 8.15 11.13 -37.61
C LEU A 63 8.52 12.63 -37.64
#